data_AF-V7D4B8-F1
#
_entry.id   AF-V7D4B8-F1
#
_cell.length_a   1.000
_cell.length_b   1.000
_cell.length_c   1.000
_cell.angle_alpha   90.00
_cell.angle_beta   90.00
_cell.angle_gamma   90.00
#
_symmetry.space_group_name_H-M   'P 1'
#
loop_
_entity.id
_entity.type
_entity.pdbx_description
1 polymer ?
#
loop_
_entity_poly.entity_id
_entity_poly.type
_entity_poly.pdbx_seq_one_letter_code
_entity_poly.pdbx_strand_id
1 'polypeptide(L)'
;MIAHSVDDPFYYLHNFRQVLLWVEQRYEDLLDDQELAFIHTFSQLDAPAQALMVRMVMRKGELFRSDRLDYAEIGDTGQALQPLLALGWVREPAQLELEQLFALLRKDEFARCFAPQLSRPRAAKHDLLAQLQPLGLQARSLVEWFPDSGMRILHWCLQPLCDRMRLLFFGNLYQDWSDFVLADLGLLRYEQVPFSPDSRALQQRAEVDLAMALHSCAERLEQGDDPQAILAAMQGLHSDNPWLARRHARLQFALGQQCERLGDWAQAMAVYTQCSHAQARIRQVRVLERSEQWHQAHALALQLAAAPANALEVQALE
;
A
#
# COMPACT_ATOMS: atom_id res chain seq x y z
N MET A 1 13.39 -10.07 -20.47
CA MET A 1 12.10 -10.51 -19.92
C MET A 1 11.16 -10.57 -21.11
N ILE A 2 10.74 -11.77 -21.53
CA ILE A 2 9.74 -11.92 -22.60
C ILE A 2 8.41 -11.92 -21.86
N ALA A 3 7.55 -10.98 -22.19
CA ALA A 3 6.25 -10.82 -21.60
C ALA A 3 5.17 -11.15 -22.62
N HIS A 4 4.00 -11.56 -22.14
CA HIS A 4 2.96 -12.17 -22.96
C HIS A 4 2.06 -11.10 -23.61
N SER A 5 1.63 -11.30 -24.86
CA SER A 5 0.78 -10.35 -25.57
C SER A 5 -0.52 -10.09 -24.81
N VAL A 6 -0.95 -8.83 -24.77
CA VAL A 6 -2.25 -8.41 -24.19
C VAL A 6 -3.45 -9.08 -24.91
N ASP A 7 -3.22 -9.62 -26.11
CA ASP A 7 -4.21 -10.40 -26.85
C ASP A 7 -4.53 -11.76 -26.20
N ASP A 8 -3.65 -12.28 -25.34
CA ASP A 8 -3.94 -13.46 -24.52
C ASP A 8 -4.80 -13.04 -23.32
N PRO A 9 -6.03 -13.57 -23.14
CA PRO A 9 -6.87 -13.22 -22.01
C PRO A 9 -6.23 -13.51 -20.64
N PHE A 10 -5.21 -14.37 -20.57
CA PHE A 10 -4.47 -14.68 -19.36
C PHE A 10 -3.12 -13.94 -19.23
N TYR A 11 -2.85 -12.87 -19.99
CA TYR A 11 -1.57 -12.13 -19.92
C TYR A 11 -1.18 -11.77 -18.48
N TYR A 12 -2.15 -11.35 -17.66
CA TYR A 12 -1.94 -10.93 -16.27
C TYR A 12 -1.47 -12.09 -15.38
N LEU A 13 -1.99 -13.29 -15.62
CA LEU A 13 -1.58 -14.50 -14.90
C LEU A 13 -0.16 -14.89 -15.28
N HIS A 14 0.19 -14.79 -16.56
CA HIS A 14 1.56 -15.08 -17.01
C HIS A 14 2.57 -14.11 -16.42
N ASN A 15 2.26 -12.81 -16.40
CA ASN A 15 3.11 -11.78 -15.81
C ASN A 15 3.29 -12.03 -14.30
N PHE A 16 2.21 -12.36 -13.59
CA PHE A 16 2.30 -12.70 -12.16
C PHE A 16 3.16 -13.95 -11.90
N ARG A 17 3.00 -15.02 -12.68
CA ARG A 17 3.85 -16.22 -12.60
C ARG A 17 5.33 -15.89 -12.84
N GLN A 18 5.61 -15.04 -13.81
CA GLN A 18 6.97 -14.60 -14.11
C GLN A 18 7.60 -13.81 -12.95
N VAL A 19 6.81 -12.95 -12.29
CA VAL A 19 7.29 -12.26 -11.09
C VAL A 19 7.63 -13.26 -10.00
N LEU A 20 6.72 -14.18 -9.66
CA LEU A 20 6.96 -15.15 -8.59
C LEU A 20 8.21 -15.99 -8.87
N LEU A 21 8.36 -16.48 -10.11
CA LEU A 21 9.54 -17.25 -10.52
C LEU A 21 10.83 -16.42 -10.39
N TRP A 22 10.80 -15.14 -10.80
CA TRP A 22 11.96 -14.27 -10.71
C TRP A 22 12.33 -13.95 -9.25
N VAL A 23 11.33 -13.71 -8.41
CA VAL A 23 11.54 -13.44 -6.97
C VAL A 23 12.11 -14.68 -6.30
N GLU A 24 11.54 -15.86 -6.53
CA GLU A 24 12.04 -17.13 -6.02
C GLU A 24 13.51 -17.34 -6.43
N GLN A 25 13.85 -17.19 -7.71
CA GLN A 25 15.22 -17.42 -8.20
C GLN A 25 16.27 -16.45 -7.64
N ARG A 26 15.88 -15.21 -7.32
CA ARG A 26 16.83 -14.14 -6.97
C ARG A 26 16.88 -13.83 -5.48
N TYR A 27 15.81 -14.15 -4.76
CA TYR A 27 15.62 -13.79 -3.36
C TYR A 27 15.21 -14.99 -2.51
N GLU A 28 15.42 -16.23 -2.96
CA GLU A 28 15.16 -17.45 -2.18
C GLU A 28 15.69 -17.35 -0.74
N ASP A 29 16.89 -16.78 -0.55
CA ASP A 29 17.55 -16.57 0.74
C ASP A 29 16.87 -15.52 1.63
N LEU A 30 15.99 -14.68 1.06
CA LEU A 30 15.23 -13.67 1.78
C LEU A 30 13.75 -14.04 1.97
N LEU A 31 13.31 -15.19 1.46
CA LEU A 31 11.95 -15.68 1.62
C LEU A 31 11.84 -16.57 2.85
N ASP A 32 10.72 -16.45 3.57
CA ASP A 32 10.39 -17.39 4.65
C ASP A 32 9.62 -18.62 4.16
N ASP A 33 9.43 -19.59 5.06
CA ASP A 33 8.75 -20.85 4.74
C ASP A 33 7.31 -20.62 4.26
N GLN A 34 6.62 -19.59 4.77
CA GLN A 34 5.25 -19.27 4.38
C GLN A 34 5.20 -18.72 2.94
N GLU A 35 6.17 -17.89 2.58
CA GLU A 35 6.31 -17.30 1.26
C GLU A 35 6.68 -18.33 0.19
N LEU A 36 7.65 -19.19 0.50
CA LEU A 36 8.02 -20.30 -0.38
C LEU A 36 6.83 -21.26 -0.56
N ALA A 37 6.15 -21.62 0.54
CA ALA A 37 4.96 -22.47 0.47
C ALA A 37 3.84 -21.82 -0.37
N PHE A 38 3.65 -20.50 -0.30
CA PHE A 38 2.70 -19.79 -1.15
C PHE A 38 3.06 -19.91 -2.64
N ILE A 39 4.32 -19.64 -3.02
CA ILE A 39 4.79 -19.73 -4.41
C ILE A 39 4.57 -21.15 -4.95
N HIS A 40 4.99 -22.16 -4.19
CA HIS A 40 4.85 -23.57 -4.58
C HIS A 40 3.39 -23.98 -4.67
N THR A 41 2.57 -23.67 -3.66
CA THR A 41 1.13 -23.99 -3.66
C THR A 41 0.42 -23.31 -4.82
N PHE A 42 0.73 -22.04 -5.09
CA PHE A 42 0.14 -21.29 -6.19
C PHE A 42 0.43 -21.97 -7.53
N SER A 43 1.67 -22.44 -7.74
CA SER A 43 2.05 -23.14 -8.97
C SER A 43 1.28 -24.44 -9.22
N GLN A 44 0.80 -25.10 -8.15
CA GLN A 44 0.03 -26.35 -8.22
C GLN A 44 -1.47 -26.17 -8.38
N LEU A 45 -1.99 -24.95 -8.22
CA LEU A 45 -3.41 -24.66 -8.45
C LEU A 45 -3.76 -24.76 -9.94
N ASP A 46 -4.99 -25.13 -10.25
CA ASP A 46 -5.50 -25.08 -11.62
C ASP A 46 -5.56 -23.63 -12.13
N ALA A 47 -5.40 -23.45 -13.45
CA ALA A 47 -5.33 -22.13 -14.08
C ALA A 47 -6.52 -21.19 -13.73
N PRO A 48 -7.79 -21.65 -13.65
CA PRO A 48 -8.91 -20.78 -13.25
C PRO A 48 -8.77 -20.23 -11.82
N ALA A 49 -8.30 -21.05 -10.87
CA ALA A 49 -8.10 -20.62 -9.48
C ALA A 49 -6.93 -19.63 -9.38
N GLN A 50 -5.83 -19.90 -10.08
CA GLN A 50 -4.71 -18.96 -10.16
C GLN A 50 -5.14 -17.62 -10.77
N ALA A 51 -5.87 -17.65 -11.89
CA ALA A 51 -6.35 -16.46 -12.57
C ALA A 51 -7.28 -15.62 -11.67
N LEU A 52 -8.24 -16.26 -10.99
CA LEU A 52 -9.14 -15.58 -10.07
C LEU A 52 -8.39 -14.92 -8.92
N MET A 53 -7.41 -15.61 -8.34
CA MET A 53 -6.55 -15.04 -7.29
C MET A 53 -5.82 -13.79 -7.80
N VAL A 54 -5.18 -13.86 -8.97
CA VAL A 54 -4.45 -12.72 -9.54
C VAL A 54 -5.41 -11.55 -9.85
N ARG A 55 -6.63 -11.82 -10.33
CA ARG A 55 -7.67 -10.79 -10.51
C ARG A 55 -8.01 -10.07 -9.21
N MET A 56 -8.07 -10.79 -8.08
CA MET A 56 -8.28 -10.18 -6.77
C MET A 56 -7.07 -9.34 -6.35
N VAL A 57 -5.85 -9.89 -6.44
CA VAL A 57 -4.59 -9.21 -6.08
C VAL A 57 -4.36 -7.90 -6.87
N MET A 58 -4.76 -7.86 -8.14
CA MET A 58 -4.57 -6.67 -8.99
C MET A 58 -5.64 -5.60 -8.79
N ARG A 59 -6.73 -5.89 -8.09
CA ARG A 59 -7.80 -4.92 -7.85
C ARG A 59 -7.55 -4.17 -6.56
N LYS A 60 -8.03 -2.93 -6.51
CA LYS A 60 -7.94 -2.11 -5.30
C LYS A 60 -8.79 -2.70 -4.16
N GLY A 61 -8.18 -2.85 -2.99
CA GLY A 61 -8.80 -3.33 -1.76
C GLY A 61 -8.81 -4.86 -1.66
N GLU A 62 -9.13 -5.38 -0.47
CA GLU A 62 -9.08 -6.82 -0.19
C GLU A 62 -10.47 -7.47 -0.09
N LEU A 63 -11.54 -6.66 -0.07
CA LEU A 63 -12.92 -7.13 0.02
C LEU A 63 -13.58 -7.05 -1.36
N PHE A 64 -14.13 -8.17 -1.79
CA PHE A 64 -14.74 -8.33 -3.11
C PHE A 64 -16.16 -8.87 -2.98
N ARG A 65 -17.04 -8.41 -3.86
CA ARG A 65 -18.35 -9.03 -4.02
C ARG A 65 -18.24 -10.18 -5.00
N SER A 66 -18.84 -11.33 -4.66
CA SER A 66 -18.84 -12.50 -5.53
C SER A 66 -19.49 -12.22 -6.89
N ASP A 67 -20.52 -11.39 -6.94
CA ASP A 67 -21.23 -10.97 -8.17
C ASP A 67 -20.43 -10.00 -9.04
N ARG A 68 -19.23 -9.57 -8.58
CA ARG A 68 -18.30 -8.71 -9.33
C ARG A 68 -17.00 -9.42 -9.69
N LEU A 69 -16.93 -10.72 -9.49
CA LEU A 69 -15.81 -11.57 -9.90
C LEU A 69 -16.26 -12.50 -11.03
N ASP A 70 -16.78 -11.91 -12.11
CA ASP A 70 -17.26 -12.64 -13.29
C ASP A 70 -16.33 -12.32 -14.47
N TYR A 71 -15.64 -13.35 -14.95
CA TYR A 71 -14.59 -13.24 -15.97
C TYR A 71 -14.75 -14.39 -16.97
N ALA A 72 -14.99 -14.06 -18.23
CA ALA A 72 -15.28 -15.05 -19.27
C ALA A 72 -14.14 -16.06 -19.47
N GLU A 73 -12.89 -15.63 -19.29
CA GLU A 73 -11.72 -16.49 -19.41
C GLU A 73 -11.56 -17.47 -18.24
N ILE A 74 -12.10 -17.16 -17.06
CA ILE A 74 -12.03 -18.02 -15.87
C ILE A 74 -13.16 -19.06 -15.87
N GLY A 75 -14.31 -18.73 -16.45
CA GLY A 75 -15.48 -19.61 -16.47
C GLY A 75 -16.23 -19.57 -15.14
N ASP A 76 -16.49 -20.73 -14.54
CA ASP A 76 -17.26 -20.83 -13.29
C ASP A 76 -16.45 -20.32 -12.09
N THR A 77 -16.70 -19.08 -11.69
CA THR A 77 -16.10 -18.44 -10.50
C THR A 77 -16.32 -19.25 -9.23
N GLY A 78 -17.48 -19.91 -9.09
CA GLY A 78 -17.79 -20.73 -7.93
C GLY A 78 -16.82 -21.91 -7.79
N GLN A 79 -16.48 -22.56 -8.91
CA GLN A 79 -15.48 -23.64 -8.95
C GLN A 79 -14.06 -23.12 -8.78
N ALA A 80 -13.69 -22.05 -9.48
CA ALA A 80 -12.36 -21.43 -9.38
C ALA A 80 -12.04 -20.93 -7.96
N LEU A 81 -13.07 -20.56 -7.19
CA LEU A 81 -12.93 -20.09 -5.82
C LEU A 81 -12.73 -21.22 -4.78
N GLN A 82 -13.20 -22.45 -5.05
CA GLN A 82 -13.14 -23.54 -4.06
C GLN A 82 -11.72 -23.84 -3.54
N PRO A 83 -10.68 -23.95 -4.40
CA PRO A 83 -9.33 -24.20 -3.93
C PRO A 83 -8.81 -23.06 -3.04
N LEU A 84 -9.15 -21.81 -3.38
CA LEU A 84 -8.70 -20.62 -2.62
C LEU A 84 -9.35 -20.56 -1.23
N LEU A 85 -10.62 -20.97 -1.12
CA LEU A 85 -11.32 -21.13 0.16
C LEU A 85 -10.72 -22.26 1.00
N ALA A 86 -10.45 -23.41 0.37
CA ALA A 86 -9.88 -24.57 1.05
C ALA A 86 -8.47 -24.29 1.63
N LEU A 87 -7.68 -23.47 0.93
CA LEU A 87 -6.38 -22.99 1.39
C LEU A 87 -6.48 -21.86 2.44
N GLY A 88 -7.66 -21.30 2.66
CA GLY A 88 -7.86 -20.15 3.54
C GLY A 88 -7.23 -18.85 3.03
N TRP A 89 -6.89 -18.79 1.74
CA TRP A 89 -6.36 -17.60 1.06
C TRP A 89 -7.47 -16.58 0.78
N VAL A 90 -8.67 -17.09 0.52
CA VAL A 90 -9.89 -16.31 0.47
C VAL A 90 -10.83 -16.80 1.57
N ARG A 91 -11.53 -15.88 2.24
CA ARG A 91 -12.49 -16.20 3.31
C ARG A 91 -13.73 -15.33 3.19
N GLU A 92 -14.82 -15.74 3.82
CA GLU A 92 -15.94 -14.83 4.06
C GLU A 92 -15.73 -14.14 5.42
N PRO A 93 -15.72 -12.80 5.47
CA PRO A 93 -15.52 -12.09 6.72
C PRO A 93 -16.70 -12.34 7.66
N ALA A 94 -16.41 -12.79 8.87
CA ALA A 94 -17.42 -13.00 9.91
C ALA A 94 -17.99 -11.68 10.43
N GLN A 95 -17.22 -10.60 10.33
CA GLN A 95 -17.58 -9.26 10.78
C GLN A 95 -17.25 -8.24 9.68
N LEU A 96 -18.27 -7.48 9.30
CA LEU A 96 -18.19 -6.34 8.39
C LEU A 96 -18.64 -5.09 9.14
N GLU A 97 -17.80 -4.07 9.08
CA GLU A 97 -18.07 -2.73 9.59
C GLU A 97 -18.95 -1.93 8.63
N LEU A 98 -19.58 -0.88 9.15
CA LEU A 98 -20.45 0.00 8.38
C LEU A 98 -19.73 0.63 7.19
N GLU A 99 -18.49 1.06 7.39
CA GLU A 99 -17.61 1.67 6.39
C GLU A 99 -17.25 0.69 5.28
N GLN A 100 -17.04 -0.59 5.63
CA GLN A 100 -16.78 -1.65 4.66
C GLN A 100 -18.01 -1.93 3.81
N LEU A 101 -19.20 -2.01 4.42
CA LEU A 101 -20.46 -2.13 3.68
C LEU A 101 -20.73 -0.90 2.81
N PHE A 102 -20.39 0.29 3.31
CA PHE A 102 -20.48 1.52 2.53
C PHE A 102 -19.56 1.47 1.32
N ALA A 103 -18.34 0.93 1.43
CA ALA A 103 -17.46 0.77 0.28
C ALA A 103 -17.99 -0.26 -0.74
N LEU A 104 -18.56 -1.37 -0.26
CA LEU A 104 -18.95 -2.54 -1.08
C LEU A 104 -20.34 -2.43 -1.71
N LEU A 105 -21.34 -1.94 -1.00
CA LEU A 105 -22.73 -1.95 -1.47
C LEU A 105 -23.00 -0.81 -2.46
N ARG A 106 -23.85 -1.04 -3.45
CA ARG A 106 -24.39 0.06 -4.28
C ARG A 106 -25.32 0.94 -3.43
N LYS A 107 -25.61 2.15 -3.89
CA LYS A 107 -26.44 3.11 -3.12
C LYS A 107 -27.82 2.54 -2.76
N ASP A 108 -28.48 1.92 -3.74
CA ASP A 108 -29.79 1.29 -3.61
C ASP A 108 -29.75 0.08 -2.66
N GLU A 109 -28.72 -0.75 -2.76
CA GLU A 109 -28.49 -1.86 -1.83
C GLU A 109 -28.25 -1.37 -0.40
N PHE A 110 -27.40 -0.35 -0.23
CA PHE A 110 -27.12 0.25 1.07
C PHE A 110 -28.39 0.87 1.68
N ALA A 111 -29.17 1.62 0.89
CA ALA A 111 -30.43 2.17 1.36
C ALA A 111 -31.46 1.10 1.76
N ARG A 112 -31.50 -0.04 1.04
CA ARG A 112 -32.37 -1.18 1.37
C ARG A 112 -31.89 -1.93 2.61
N CYS A 113 -30.59 -2.19 2.71
CA CYS A 113 -29.95 -2.84 3.85
C CYS A 113 -30.24 -2.11 5.17
N PHE A 114 -30.24 -0.77 5.15
CA PHE A 114 -30.44 0.07 6.33
C PHE A 114 -31.79 0.80 6.34
N ALA A 115 -32.78 0.33 5.57
CA ALA A 115 -34.07 1.00 5.43
C ALA A 115 -34.76 1.31 6.78
N PRO A 116 -34.73 0.42 7.80
CA PRO A 116 -35.31 0.71 9.12
C PRO A 116 -34.61 1.83 9.90
N GLN A 117 -33.33 2.09 9.64
CA GLN A 117 -32.51 3.06 10.36
C GLN A 117 -32.43 4.42 9.66
N LEU A 118 -32.92 4.52 8.42
CA LEU A 118 -32.77 5.72 7.58
C LEU A 118 -34.02 6.61 7.63
N SER A 119 -33.84 7.85 8.08
CA SER A 119 -34.89 8.89 8.00
C SER A 119 -35.07 9.46 6.59
N ARG A 120 -33.99 9.51 5.81
CA ARG A 120 -33.95 10.01 4.43
C ARG A 120 -33.32 8.96 3.50
N PRO A 121 -34.05 7.89 3.14
CA PRO A 121 -33.50 6.77 2.37
C PRO A 121 -33.16 7.11 0.91
N ARG A 122 -33.63 8.27 0.41
CA ARG A 122 -33.36 8.76 -0.96
C ARG A 122 -32.17 9.72 -1.04
N ALA A 123 -31.48 9.99 0.08
CA ALA A 123 -30.34 10.91 0.11
C ALA A 123 -29.14 10.36 -0.70
N ALA A 124 -28.11 11.20 -0.90
CA ALA A 124 -26.87 10.74 -1.50
C ALA A 124 -26.21 9.68 -0.60
N LYS A 125 -25.43 8.77 -1.18
CA LYS A 125 -24.88 7.62 -0.44
C LYS A 125 -24.12 8.07 0.82
N HIS A 126 -23.32 9.13 0.70
CA HIS A 126 -22.56 9.68 1.83
C HIS A 126 -23.47 10.26 2.94
N ASP A 127 -24.60 10.86 2.57
CA ASP A 127 -25.63 11.30 3.54
C ASP A 127 -26.36 10.13 4.20
N LEU A 128 -26.46 8.98 3.52
CA LEU A 128 -26.95 7.75 4.14
C LEU A 128 -25.97 7.27 5.22
N LEU A 129 -24.67 7.27 4.91
CA LEU A 129 -23.63 6.92 5.89
C LEU A 129 -23.66 7.87 7.10
N ALA A 130 -23.73 9.18 6.86
CA ALA A 130 -23.77 10.19 7.91
C ALA A 130 -24.99 10.05 8.85
N GLN A 131 -26.11 9.50 8.37
CA GLN A 131 -27.26 9.16 9.22
C GLN A 131 -27.01 7.95 10.13
N LEU A 132 -26.17 7.01 9.69
CA LEU A 132 -25.92 5.75 10.38
C LEU A 132 -24.74 5.82 11.36
N GLN A 133 -23.73 6.65 11.08
CA GLN A 133 -22.54 6.81 11.93
C GLN A 133 -22.85 7.10 13.41
N PRO A 134 -23.80 8.00 13.76
CA PRO A 134 -24.13 8.28 15.16
C PRO A 134 -24.74 7.09 15.90
N LEU A 135 -25.21 6.05 15.19
CA LEU A 135 -25.87 4.89 15.79
C LEU A 135 -24.88 3.88 16.39
N GLY A 136 -23.58 3.99 16.12
CA GLY A 136 -22.56 3.11 16.72
C GLY A 136 -22.79 1.63 16.43
N LEU A 137 -23.23 1.32 15.21
CA LEU A 137 -23.61 -0.01 14.78
C LEU A 137 -22.43 -0.99 14.89
N GLN A 138 -22.62 -2.09 15.62
CA GLN A 138 -21.61 -3.12 15.81
C GLN A 138 -21.41 -3.95 14.53
N ALA A 139 -20.15 -4.34 14.25
CA ALA A 139 -19.81 -5.17 13.10
C ALA A 139 -20.48 -6.55 13.15
N ARG A 140 -20.96 -7.03 11.99
CA ARG A 140 -21.74 -8.29 11.84
C ARG A 140 -21.45 -8.94 10.49
N SER A 141 -21.86 -10.19 10.30
CA SER A 141 -21.74 -10.85 9.01
C SER A 141 -22.63 -10.20 7.94
N LEU A 142 -22.34 -10.42 6.65
CA LEU A 142 -23.19 -9.92 5.56
C LEU A 142 -24.63 -10.45 5.69
N VAL A 143 -24.81 -11.69 6.11
CA VAL A 143 -26.15 -12.30 6.25
C VAL A 143 -26.98 -11.60 7.31
N GLU A 144 -26.37 -11.17 8.41
CA GLU A 144 -27.07 -10.41 9.45
C GLU A 144 -27.37 -8.98 9.03
N TRP A 145 -26.48 -8.37 8.22
CA TRP A 145 -26.68 -7.04 7.69
C TRP A 145 -27.73 -7.00 6.58
N PHE A 146 -27.65 -7.94 5.66
CA PHE A 146 -28.41 -7.95 4.42
C PHE A 146 -28.79 -9.39 3.99
N PRO A 147 -29.76 -10.01 4.69
CA PRO A 147 -30.15 -11.42 4.49
C PRO A 147 -30.52 -11.76 3.05
N ASP A 148 -31.25 -10.86 2.37
CA ASP A 148 -31.79 -11.09 1.02
C ASP A 148 -30.82 -10.69 -0.12
N SER A 149 -29.54 -10.50 0.19
CA SER A 149 -28.57 -10.01 -0.78
C SER A 149 -28.23 -11.01 -1.89
N GLY A 150 -28.27 -12.31 -1.59
CA GLY A 150 -27.90 -13.39 -2.51
C GLY A 150 -26.43 -13.38 -2.97
N MET A 151 -25.63 -12.45 -2.47
CA MET A 151 -24.21 -12.29 -2.80
C MET A 151 -23.33 -12.71 -1.60
N ARG A 152 -22.07 -12.98 -1.86
CA ARG A 152 -21.05 -13.21 -0.83
C ARG A 152 -20.04 -12.07 -0.84
N ILE A 153 -19.51 -11.72 0.33
CA ILE A 153 -18.30 -10.90 0.42
C ILE A 153 -17.11 -11.83 0.65
N LEU A 154 -16.09 -11.65 -0.17
CA LEU A 154 -14.87 -12.43 -0.15
C LEU A 154 -13.72 -11.53 0.29
N HIS A 155 -12.96 -11.97 1.28
CA HIS A 155 -11.76 -11.32 1.77
C HIS A 155 -10.53 -12.06 1.25
N TRP A 156 -9.67 -11.36 0.52
CA TRP A 156 -8.34 -11.81 0.17
C TRP A 156 -7.39 -11.63 1.36
N CYS A 157 -6.82 -12.73 1.87
CA CYS A 157 -6.12 -12.71 3.16
C CYS A 157 -4.59 -12.65 3.08
N LEU A 158 -4.00 -12.65 1.88
CA LEU A 158 -2.54 -12.72 1.68
C LEU A 158 -1.97 -11.48 0.97
N GLN A 159 -2.65 -10.34 1.07
CA GLN A 159 -2.19 -9.08 0.46
C GLN A 159 -0.78 -8.68 0.90
N PRO A 160 -0.39 -8.74 2.19
CA PRO A 160 0.97 -8.38 2.62
C PRO A 160 2.06 -9.24 1.98
N LEU A 161 1.76 -10.52 1.70
CA LEU A 161 2.69 -11.43 1.03
C LEU A 161 2.88 -10.98 -0.43
N CYS A 162 1.78 -10.72 -1.15
CA CYS A 162 1.86 -10.21 -2.51
C CYS A 162 2.58 -8.87 -2.59
N ASP A 163 2.35 -7.96 -1.64
CA ASP A 163 3.08 -6.70 -1.59
C ASP A 163 4.57 -6.90 -1.34
N ARG A 164 4.96 -7.87 -0.50
CA ARG A 164 6.38 -8.19 -0.36
C ARG A 164 7.01 -8.72 -1.65
N MET A 165 6.30 -9.57 -2.40
CA MET A 165 6.76 -10.04 -3.73
C MET A 165 6.91 -8.86 -4.70
N ARG A 166 5.96 -7.92 -4.67
CA ARG A 166 5.97 -6.69 -5.45
C ARG A 166 7.18 -5.81 -5.11
N LEU A 167 7.46 -5.64 -3.81
CA LEU A 167 8.63 -4.92 -3.34
C LEU A 167 9.93 -5.57 -3.82
N LEU A 168 10.07 -6.89 -3.71
CA LEU A 168 11.28 -7.61 -4.12
C LEU A 168 11.50 -7.53 -5.63
N PHE A 169 10.40 -7.55 -6.40
CA PHE A 169 10.45 -7.46 -7.85
C PHE A 169 10.77 -6.04 -8.35
N PHE A 170 10.01 -5.02 -7.94
CA PHE A 170 10.15 -3.66 -8.43
C PHE A 170 11.16 -2.81 -7.65
N GLY A 171 11.60 -3.28 -6.48
CA GLY A 171 12.35 -2.47 -5.51
C GLY A 171 11.53 -1.33 -4.91
N ASN A 172 10.20 -1.32 -5.10
CA ASN A 172 9.29 -0.31 -4.59
C ASN A 172 7.84 -0.83 -4.57
N LEU A 173 6.92 -0.02 -4.01
CA LEU A 173 5.50 -0.34 -3.87
C LEU A 173 4.59 0.74 -4.49
N TYR A 174 5.11 1.63 -5.32
CA TYR A 174 4.26 2.50 -6.15
C TYR A 174 3.98 1.85 -7.51
N GLN A 175 4.89 0.98 -7.99
CA GLN A 175 4.65 0.17 -9.17
C GLN A 175 3.74 -1.00 -8.86
N ASP A 176 2.85 -1.32 -9.77
CA ASP A 176 1.90 -2.40 -9.63
C ASP A 176 2.06 -3.47 -10.72
N TRP A 177 1.28 -4.53 -10.60
CA TRP A 177 1.30 -5.66 -11.53
C TRP A 177 0.91 -5.27 -12.97
N SER A 178 0.26 -4.11 -13.16
CA SER A 178 -0.14 -3.59 -14.47
C SER A 178 0.98 -2.85 -15.21
N ASP A 179 2.04 -2.40 -14.51
CA ASP A 179 3.19 -1.74 -15.15
C ASP A 179 3.93 -2.65 -16.14
N PHE A 180 3.83 -3.98 -15.96
CA PHE A 180 4.27 -4.95 -16.97
C PHE A 180 3.56 -4.77 -18.30
N VAL A 181 2.23 -4.62 -18.27
CA VAL A 181 1.39 -4.48 -19.46
C VAL A 181 1.78 -3.24 -20.26
N LEU A 182 2.18 -2.16 -19.58
CA LEU A 182 2.65 -0.92 -20.22
C LEU A 182 4.00 -1.10 -20.93
N ALA A 183 4.91 -1.90 -20.35
CA ALA A 183 6.15 -2.27 -21.03
C ALA A 183 5.87 -3.13 -22.29
N ASP A 184 4.92 -4.06 -22.17
CA ASP A 184 4.59 -5.04 -23.21
C ASP A 184 3.92 -4.41 -24.43
N LEU A 185 3.06 -3.42 -24.20
CA LEU A 185 2.47 -2.59 -25.26
C LEU A 185 3.50 -1.69 -25.97
N GLY A 186 4.77 -1.74 -25.56
CA GLY A 186 5.84 -0.92 -26.11
C GLY A 186 5.76 0.55 -25.70
N LEU A 187 4.88 0.89 -24.74
CA LEU A 187 4.68 2.24 -24.21
C LEU A 187 5.80 2.63 -23.23
N LEU A 188 6.40 1.65 -22.55
CA LEU A 188 7.58 1.81 -21.69
C LEU A 188 8.73 0.94 -22.23
N ARG A 189 9.84 1.56 -22.64
CA ARG A 189 11.06 0.83 -23.05
C ARG A 189 12.14 1.03 -22.01
N TYR A 190 12.51 -0.04 -21.32
CA TYR A 190 13.59 -0.05 -20.34
C TYR A 190 14.91 -0.50 -20.98
N GLU A 191 16.02 0.09 -20.53
CA GLU A 191 17.36 -0.32 -20.93
C GLU A 191 17.66 -1.72 -20.39
N GLN A 192 18.26 -2.59 -21.22
CA GLN A 192 18.67 -3.92 -20.80
C GLN A 192 20.03 -3.86 -20.12
N VAL A 193 20.03 -3.82 -18.80
CA VAL A 193 21.25 -3.84 -17.99
C VAL A 193 21.50 -5.28 -17.50
N PRO A 194 22.71 -5.85 -17.72
CA PRO A 194 23.05 -7.15 -17.15
C PRO A 194 23.14 -7.05 -15.63
N PHE A 195 22.30 -7.80 -14.91
CA PHE A 195 22.30 -7.82 -13.46
C PHE A 195 23.28 -8.87 -12.92
N SER A 196 24.16 -8.49 -12.00
CA SER A 196 24.88 -9.45 -11.15
C SER A 196 23.96 -9.94 -10.01
N PRO A 197 24.29 -11.06 -9.34
CA PRO A 197 23.63 -11.47 -8.10
C PRO A 197 23.66 -10.37 -7.02
N ASP A 198 24.75 -9.60 -6.96
CA ASP A 198 24.93 -8.50 -6.01
C ASP A 198 24.09 -7.25 -6.36
N SER A 199 23.46 -7.22 -7.54
CA SER A 199 22.61 -6.09 -7.99
C SER A 199 21.23 -6.14 -7.32
N ARG A 200 21.18 -6.19 -5.99
CA ARG A 200 19.95 -6.13 -5.18
C ARG A 200 20.08 -5.06 -4.10
N ALA A 201 19.02 -4.27 -3.93
CA ALA A 201 18.97 -3.20 -2.92
C ALA A 201 18.82 -3.76 -1.49
N LEU A 202 18.23 -4.95 -1.38
CA LEU A 202 17.97 -5.66 -0.13
C LEU A 202 18.75 -6.97 -0.14
N GLN A 203 19.52 -7.20 0.91
CA GLN A 203 20.50 -8.27 1.07
C GLN A 203 20.13 -9.21 2.22
N GLN A 204 19.24 -8.80 3.12
CA GLN A 204 18.81 -9.59 4.28
C GLN A 204 17.31 -9.49 4.50
N ARG A 205 16.71 -10.54 5.08
CA ARG A 205 15.28 -10.58 5.40
C ARG A 205 14.85 -9.38 6.25
N ALA A 206 15.64 -9.03 7.26
CA ALA A 206 15.36 -7.91 8.15
C ALA A 206 15.23 -6.57 7.39
N GLU A 207 15.95 -6.41 6.27
CA GLU A 207 15.84 -5.21 5.44
C GLU A 207 14.53 -5.18 4.64
N VAL A 208 14.02 -6.34 4.21
CA VAL A 208 12.71 -6.47 3.57
C VAL A 208 11.60 -6.10 4.56
N ASP A 209 11.68 -6.63 5.78
CA ASP A 209 10.69 -6.34 6.82
C ASP A 209 10.73 -4.85 7.23
N LEU A 210 11.91 -4.26 7.32
CA LEU A 210 12.08 -2.82 7.54
C LEU A 210 11.48 -2.00 6.39
N ALA A 211 11.72 -2.38 5.14
CA ALA A 211 11.14 -1.69 3.98
C ALA A 211 9.61 -1.72 3.98
N MET A 212 9.02 -2.86 4.35
CA MET A 212 7.57 -3.04 4.50
C MET A 212 7.02 -2.20 5.66
N ALA A 213 7.70 -2.16 6.81
CA ALA A 213 7.30 -1.33 7.95
C ALA A 213 7.32 0.17 7.61
N LEU A 214 8.35 0.63 6.88
CA LEU A 214 8.42 2.01 6.38
C LEU A 214 7.30 2.31 5.38
N HIS A 215 6.92 1.35 4.54
CA HIS A 215 5.80 1.54 3.62
C HIS A 215 4.48 1.68 4.38
N SER A 216 4.19 0.81 5.33
CA SER A 216 2.97 0.88 6.15
C SER A 216 2.88 2.22 6.88
N CYS A 217 3.99 2.74 7.41
CA CYS A 217 4.03 4.07 8.02
C CYS A 217 3.72 5.20 7.02
N ALA A 218 4.17 5.07 5.76
CA ALA A 218 3.85 6.02 4.71
C ALA A 218 2.38 5.98 4.31
N GLU A 219 1.78 4.78 4.19
CA GLU A 219 0.35 4.63 3.89
C GLU A 219 -0.52 5.24 4.99
N ARG A 220 -0.17 5.01 6.26
CA ARG A 220 -0.84 5.65 7.41
C ARG A 220 -0.79 7.18 7.32
N LEU A 221 0.36 7.74 6.96
CA LEU A 221 0.49 9.19 6.75
C LEU A 221 -0.43 9.70 5.64
N GLU A 222 -0.53 8.97 4.52
CA GLU A 222 -1.42 9.32 3.40
C GLU A 222 -2.91 9.21 3.77
N GLN A 223 -3.25 8.25 4.63
CA GLN A 223 -4.60 8.06 5.18
C GLN A 223 -4.97 9.14 6.21
N GLY A 224 -4.01 9.98 6.63
CA GLY A 224 -4.23 11.08 7.56
C GLY A 224 -4.14 10.67 9.03
N ASP A 225 -3.50 9.55 9.34
CA ASP A 225 -3.19 9.16 10.72
C ASP A 225 -2.37 10.24 11.43
N ASP A 226 -2.46 10.24 12.77
CA ASP A 226 -1.68 11.13 13.63
C ASP A 226 -0.16 10.95 13.43
N PRO A 227 0.57 12.02 13.03
CA PRO A 227 2.02 11.97 12.87
C PRO A 227 2.78 11.49 14.10
N GLN A 228 2.32 11.78 15.31
CA GLN A 228 3.01 11.34 16.54
C GLN A 228 2.96 9.81 16.69
N ALA A 229 1.80 9.20 16.42
CA ALA A 229 1.65 7.75 16.43
C ALA A 229 2.50 7.06 15.35
N ILE A 230 2.67 7.69 14.18
CA ILE A 230 3.54 7.15 13.12
C ILE A 230 5.01 7.28 13.52
N LEU A 231 5.43 8.44 14.04
CA LEU A 231 6.79 8.65 14.54
C LEU A 231 7.16 7.65 15.63
N ALA A 232 6.22 7.34 16.54
CA ALA A 232 6.40 6.31 17.55
C ALA A 232 6.59 4.91 16.92
N ALA A 233 5.80 4.55 15.90
CA ALA A 233 5.97 3.29 15.17
C ALA A 233 7.30 3.22 14.39
N MET A 234 7.85 4.35 14.00
CA MET A 234 9.17 4.44 13.36
C MET A 234 10.34 4.35 14.36
N GLN A 235 10.09 4.44 15.67
CA GLN A 235 11.15 4.31 16.67
C GLN A 235 11.77 2.91 16.59
N GLY A 236 13.05 2.85 16.19
CA GLY A 236 13.77 1.59 16.04
C GLY A 236 13.91 1.10 14.59
N LEU A 237 13.23 1.73 13.64
CA LEU A 237 13.33 1.42 12.21
C LEU A 237 14.60 2.02 11.57
N HIS A 238 15.76 1.49 11.93
CA HIS A 238 17.06 1.98 11.46
C HIS A 238 17.79 0.91 10.63
N SER A 239 18.57 1.37 9.66
CA SER A 239 19.47 0.51 8.88
C SER A 239 20.62 1.32 8.30
N ASP A 240 21.79 0.69 8.24
CA ASP A 240 22.99 1.23 7.57
C ASP A 240 22.90 1.10 6.04
N ASN A 241 21.89 0.37 5.52
CA ASN A 241 21.65 0.25 4.10
C ASN A 241 21.26 1.62 3.51
N PRO A 242 22.04 2.17 2.55
CA PRO A 242 21.79 3.51 2.02
C PRO A 242 20.42 3.68 1.35
N TRP A 243 19.88 2.62 0.76
CA TRP A 243 18.56 2.64 0.12
C TRP A 243 17.44 2.78 1.17
N LEU A 244 17.53 2.03 2.28
CA LEU A 244 16.60 2.12 3.41
C LEU A 244 16.74 3.44 4.16
N ALA A 245 17.97 3.89 4.44
CA ALA A 245 18.23 5.17 5.10
C ALA A 245 17.60 6.34 4.32
N ARG A 246 17.69 6.33 2.99
CA ARG A 246 17.05 7.33 2.13
C ARG A 246 15.52 7.26 2.21
N ARG A 247 14.94 6.06 2.24
CA ARG A 247 13.49 5.86 2.36
C ARG A 247 12.99 6.36 3.72
N HIS A 248 13.70 6.02 4.79
CA HIS A 248 13.43 6.50 6.15
C HIS A 248 13.48 8.03 6.22
N ALA A 249 14.54 8.65 5.71
CA ALA A 249 14.69 10.10 5.69
C ALA A 249 13.58 10.82 4.92
N ARG A 250 13.14 10.26 3.78
CA ARG A 250 11.99 10.79 3.02
C ARG A 250 10.70 10.75 3.81
N LEU A 251 10.43 9.65 4.52
CA LEU A 251 9.24 9.53 5.35
C LEU A 251 9.28 10.47 6.57
N GLN A 252 10.41 10.54 7.27
CA GLN A 252 10.60 11.51 8.35
C GLN A 252 10.38 12.94 7.85
N PHE A 253 10.91 13.28 6.67
CA PHE A 253 10.70 14.61 6.08
C PHE A 253 9.22 14.89 5.79
N ALA A 254 8.49 13.92 5.22
CA ALA A 254 7.05 14.05 4.98
C ALA A 254 6.24 14.20 6.28
N LEU A 255 6.63 13.50 7.35
CA LEU A 255 6.05 13.66 8.68
C LEU A 255 6.29 15.06 9.24
N GLY A 256 7.52 15.58 9.13
CA GLY A 256 7.84 16.97 9.49
C GLY A 256 6.96 17.98 8.76
N GLN A 257 6.74 17.78 7.45
CA GLN A 257 5.83 18.62 6.65
C GLN A 257 4.37 18.50 7.09
N GLN A 258 3.94 17.33 7.55
CA GLN A 258 2.60 17.16 8.11
C GLN A 258 2.45 17.86 9.46
N CYS A 259 3.44 17.78 10.36
CA CYS A 259 3.46 18.54 11.61
C CYS A 259 3.36 20.05 11.35
N GLU A 260 4.09 20.56 10.35
CA GLU A 260 3.97 21.97 9.94
C GLU A 260 2.58 22.35 9.41
N ARG A 261 1.92 21.44 8.68
CA ARG A 261 0.54 21.65 8.19
C ARG A 261 -0.46 21.70 9.33
N LEU A 262 -0.22 20.94 10.40
CA LEU A 262 -1.01 20.93 11.63
C LEU A 262 -0.66 22.09 12.59
N GLY A 263 0.40 22.86 12.30
CA GLY A 263 0.87 23.93 13.17
C GLY A 263 1.68 23.47 14.39
N ASP A 264 2.04 22.19 14.47
CA ASP A 264 2.90 21.65 15.53
C ASP A 264 4.38 21.91 15.21
N TRP A 265 4.82 23.14 15.47
CA TRP A 265 6.18 23.60 15.20
C TRP A 265 7.24 22.85 16.01
N ALA A 266 6.91 22.49 17.26
CA ALA A 266 7.83 21.81 18.15
C ALA A 266 8.15 20.40 17.63
N GLN A 267 7.12 19.65 17.24
CA GLN A 267 7.30 18.31 16.66
C GLN A 267 7.97 18.39 15.29
N ALA A 268 7.59 19.35 14.44
CA ALA A 268 8.24 19.55 13.14
C ALA A 268 9.75 19.81 13.30
N MET A 269 10.14 20.67 14.24
CA MET A 269 11.55 20.94 14.55
C MET A 269 12.27 19.67 15.01
N ALA A 270 11.71 18.95 15.99
CA ALA A 270 12.32 17.71 16.51
C ALA A 270 12.55 16.67 15.40
N VAL A 271 11.60 16.51 14.49
CA VAL A 271 11.72 15.61 13.33
C VAL A 271 12.82 16.08 12.38
N TYR A 272 12.84 17.35 12.00
CA TYR A 272 13.84 17.85 11.05
C TYR A 272 15.26 17.86 11.62
N THR A 273 15.45 18.00 12.94
CA THR A 273 16.77 17.90 13.58
C THR A 273 17.40 16.51 13.43
N GLN A 274 16.59 15.46 13.41
CA GLN A 274 17.04 14.07 13.30
C GLN A 274 16.98 13.53 11.86
N CYS A 275 16.50 14.33 10.91
CA CYS A 275 16.26 13.91 9.54
C CYS A 275 17.46 14.19 8.63
N SER A 276 17.95 13.16 7.95
CA SER A 276 19.06 13.27 6.99
C SER A 276 18.64 13.70 5.58
N HIS A 277 17.37 14.05 5.36
CA HIS A 277 16.88 14.53 4.07
C HIS A 277 17.56 15.86 3.69
N ALA A 278 17.92 16.02 2.41
CA ALA A 278 18.73 17.14 1.93
C ALA A 278 18.13 18.54 2.22
N GLN A 279 16.82 18.63 2.39
CA GLN A 279 16.11 19.87 2.69
C GLN A 279 15.78 20.08 4.18
N ALA A 280 16.08 19.12 5.06
CA ALA A 280 15.66 19.17 6.46
C ALA A 280 16.21 20.39 7.21
N ARG A 281 17.48 20.73 7.02
CA ARG A 281 18.13 21.91 7.66
C ARG A 281 17.48 23.22 7.22
N ILE A 282 17.13 23.36 5.94
CA ILE A 282 16.40 24.52 5.42
C ILE A 282 15.00 24.61 6.06
N ARG A 283 14.31 23.47 6.22
CA ARG A 283 13.01 23.45 6.91
C ARG A 283 13.11 23.84 8.37
N GLN A 284 14.19 23.52 9.08
CA GLN A 284 14.39 24.02 10.45
C GLN A 284 14.40 25.55 10.51
N VAL A 285 15.08 26.22 9.57
CA VAL A 285 15.05 27.70 9.46
C VAL A 285 13.61 28.19 9.25
N ARG A 286 12.87 27.57 8.32
CA ARG A 286 11.47 27.94 8.03
C ARG A 286 10.52 27.68 9.21
N VAL A 287 10.75 26.64 10.01
CA VAL A 287 9.96 26.38 11.22
C VAL A 287 10.23 27.45 12.29
N LEU A 288 11.49 27.85 12.50
CA LEU A 288 11.82 28.96 13.42
C LEU A 288 11.20 30.28 12.95
N GLU A 289 11.28 30.56 11.65
CA GLU A 289 10.62 31.72 11.03
C GLU A 289 9.10 31.68 11.28
N ARG A 290 8.41 30.61 10.88
CA ARG A 290 6.95 30.50 11.02
C ARG A 290 6.44 30.45 12.46
N SER A 291 7.31 30.10 13.42
CA SER A 291 7.01 30.13 14.86
C SER A 291 7.47 31.43 15.54
N GLU A 292 7.80 32.46 14.75
CA GLU A 292 8.19 33.80 15.18
C GLU A 292 9.51 33.88 15.99
N GLN A 293 10.36 32.85 15.87
CA GLN A 293 11.69 32.79 16.49
C GLN A 293 12.76 33.38 15.56
N TRP A 294 12.53 34.61 15.10
CA TRP A 294 13.29 35.26 14.02
C TRP A 294 14.80 35.31 14.26
N HIS A 295 15.23 35.60 15.49
CA HIS A 295 16.65 35.66 15.84
C HIS A 295 17.33 34.30 15.70
N GLN A 296 16.67 33.22 16.11
CA GLN A 296 17.20 31.86 15.97
C GLN A 296 17.19 31.43 14.49
N ALA A 297 16.13 31.75 13.75
CA ALA A 297 16.04 31.48 12.32
C ALA A 297 17.20 32.13 11.56
N HIS A 298 17.47 33.41 11.84
CA HIS A 298 18.56 34.14 11.21
C HIS A 298 19.94 33.57 11.58
N ALA A 299 20.17 33.28 12.86
CA ALA A 299 21.42 32.67 13.31
C ALA A 299 21.68 31.31 12.63
N LEU A 300 20.66 30.46 12.55
CA LEU A 300 20.75 29.18 11.86
C LEU A 300 21.00 29.38 10.36
N ALA A 301 20.29 30.29 9.70
CA ALA A 301 20.48 30.59 8.29
C ALA A 301 21.92 31.03 7.96
N LEU A 302 22.51 31.91 8.78
CA LEU A 302 23.92 32.32 8.64
C LEU A 302 24.88 31.14 8.82
N GLN A 303 24.61 30.25 9.78
CA GLN A 303 25.41 29.04 9.98
C GLN A 303 25.34 28.11 8.76
N LEU A 304 24.14 27.92 8.18
CA LEU A 304 23.96 27.11 6.99
C LEU A 304 24.65 27.76 5.77
N ALA A 305 24.57 29.08 5.63
CA ALA A 305 25.17 29.81 4.50
C ALA A 305 26.71 29.77 4.53
N ALA A 306 27.30 29.74 5.72
CA ALA A 306 28.75 29.60 5.89
C ALA A 306 29.27 28.20 5.52
N ALA A 307 28.43 27.16 5.63
CA ALA A 307 28.78 25.77 5.31
C ALA A 307 27.58 24.97 4.78
N PRO A 308 27.17 25.23 3.52
CA PRO A 308 26.04 24.53 2.92
C PRO A 308 26.40 23.08 2.63
N ALA A 309 25.50 22.15 2.95
CA ALA A 309 25.71 20.71 2.74
C ALA A 309 25.42 20.26 1.30
N ASN A 310 24.65 21.04 0.53
CA ASN A 310 24.26 20.71 -0.83
C ASN A 310 23.80 21.95 -1.61
N ALA A 311 23.62 21.80 -2.93
CA ALA A 311 23.22 22.89 -3.82
C ALA A 311 21.83 23.47 -3.51
N LEU A 312 20.93 22.68 -2.92
CA LEU A 312 19.60 23.17 -2.51
C LEU A 312 19.72 24.15 -1.34
N GLU A 313 20.64 23.91 -0.40
CA GLU A 313 20.92 24.84 0.68
C GLU A 313 21.51 26.14 0.17
N VAL A 314 22.45 26.10 -0.78
CA VAL A 314 23.01 27.30 -1.42
C VAL A 314 21.89 28.16 -1.99
N GLN A 315 21.06 27.58 -2.86
CA GLN A 315 19.97 28.31 -3.51
C GLN A 315 18.93 28.87 -2.51
N ALA A 316 18.69 28.19 -1.40
CA ALA A 316 17.68 28.61 -0.43
C ALA A 316 18.17 29.72 0.53
N LEU A 317 19.47 29.97 0.58
CA LEU A 317 20.13 30.88 1.52
C LEU A 317 20.74 32.12 0.84
N GLU A 318 20.72 32.16 -0.49
CA GLU A 318 20.89 33.37 -1.30
C GLU A 318 19.69 34.32 -1.15
#